data_AF-A0A2U9BFE7-F1
#
_entry.id   AF-A0A2U9BFE7-F1
#
_cell.length_a   1.000
_cell.length_b   1.000
_cell.length_c   1.000
_cell.angle_alpha   90.00
_cell.angle_beta   90.00
_cell.angle_gamma   90.00
#
_symmetry.space_group_name_H-M   'P 1'
#
loop_
_entity.id
_entity.type
_entity.pdbx_description
1 polymer ?
#
loop_
_entity_poly.entity_id
_entity_poly.type
_entity_poly.pdbx_seq_one_letter_code
_entity_poly.pdbx_strand_id
1 'polypeptide(L)'
;MGAIGGGIFQAVKGFRNAPSGMSHRMRGSMTAIKTRAPQLGGSFAVWGGLFSMIDCSLVKVRGKEDPWNSITSGAMTGAILAARNGPMAMVGSAAMGGFLLALIEGSGILLTRFASSQFPTGPQFAEEPAPAPMPSQSFGDYRQYQ
;
A
#
# COMPACT_ATOMS: atom_id res chain seq x y z
N MET A 1 3.91 -10.62 -1.30
CA MET A 1 2.45 -10.92 -1.29
C MET A 1 1.94 -11.46 -2.64
N GLY A 2 2.07 -10.73 -3.76
CA GLY A 2 1.47 -11.12 -5.05
C GLY A 2 1.90 -12.49 -5.62
N ALA A 3 3.19 -12.81 -5.57
CA ALA A 3 3.69 -14.11 -6.06
C ALA A 3 3.26 -15.29 -5.19
N ILE A 4 3.15 -15.09 -3.87
CA ILE A 4 2.74 -16.12 -2.91
C ILE A 4 1.24 -16.41 -3.08
N GLY A 5 0.40 -15.37 -3.04
CA GLY A 5 -1.04 -15.51 -3.25
C GLY A 5 -1.38 -16.03 -4.65
N GLY A 6 -0.71 -15.50 -5.67
CA GLY A 6 -0.84 -15.97 -7.05
C GLY A 6 -0.38 -17.42 -7.24
N GLY A 7 0.70 -17.82 -6.58
CA GLY A 7 1.19 -19.20 -6.58
C GLY A 7 0.17 -20.16 -5.99
N ILE A 8 -0.37 -19.86 -4.81
CA ILE A 8 -1.38 -20.70 -4.14
C ILE A 8 -2.66 -20.79 -4.97
N PHE A 9 -3.18 -19.65 -5.44
CA PHE A 9 -4.41 -19.62 -6.24
C PHE A 9 -4.25 -20.40 -7.56
N GLN A 10 -3.12 -20.22 -8.25
CA GLN A 10 -2.86 -20.91 -9.51
C GLN A 10 -2.48 -22.37 -9.32
N ALA A 11 -1.96 -22.76 -8.16
CA ALA A 11 -1.77 -24.16 -7.81
C ALA A 11 -3.11 -24.89 -7.72
N VAL A 12 -4.09 -24.31 -7.01
CA VAL A 12 -5.44 -24.87 -6.86
C VAL A 12 -6.18 -24.86 -8.19
N LYS A 13 -6.18 -23.72 -8.89
CA LYS A 13 -6.86 -23.59 -10.20
C LYS A 13 -6.22 -24.50 -11.25
N GLY A 14 -4.89 -24.56 -11.31
CA GLY A 14 -4.14 -25.42 -12.23
C GLY A 14 -4.39 -26.91 -11.96
N PHE A 15 -4.50 -27.32 -10.70
CA PHE A 15 -4.84 -28.70 -10.34
C PHE A 15 -6.30 -29.06 -10.69
N ARG A 16 -7.24 -28.11 -10.52
CA ARG A 16 -8.66 -28.32 -10.84
C ARG A 16 -8.95 -28.33 -12.35
N ASN A 17 -8.23 -27.54 -13.14
CA ASN A 17 -8.47 -27.36 -14.57
C ASN A 17 -7.62 -28.27 -15.48
N ALA A 18 -6.73 -29.09 -14.90
CA ALA A 18 -5.88 -30.02 -15.66
C ALA A 18 -6.59 -31.36 -15.94
N PRO A 19 -6.23 -32.05 -17.06
CA PRO A 19 -6.84 -33.33 -17.45
C PRO A 19 -6.66 -34.42 -16.39
N SER A 20 -7.54 -35.42 -16.42
CA SER A 20 -7.59 -36.53 -15.47
C SER A 20 -6.25 -37.30 -15.41
N GLY A 21 -5.75 -37.51 -14.19
CA GLY A 21 -4.47 -38.18 -13.90
C GLY A 21 -3.57 -37.36 -12.96
N MET A 22 -3.14 -37.95 -11.85
CA MET A 22 -2.38 -37.24 -10.79
C MET A 22 -1.10 -36.57 -11.33
N SER A 23 -0.38 -37.26 -12.22
CA SER A 23 0.84 -36.75 -12.87
C SER A 23 0.57 -35.56 -13.81
N HIS A 24 -0.52 -35.62 -14.59
CA HIS A 24 -0.93 -34.53 -15.48
C HIS A 24 -1.44 -33.31 -14.72
N ARG A 25 -2.15 -33.52 -13.59
CA ARG A 25 -2.62 -32.45 -12.71
C ARG A 25 -1.48 -31.73 -11.99
N MET A 26 -0.48 -32.47 -11.53
CA MET A 26 0.73 -31.90 -10.92
C MET A 26 1.54 -31.10 -11.94
N ARG A 27 1.77 -31.63 -13.15
CA ARG A 27 2.44 -30.88 -14.23
C ARG A 27 1.66 -29.64 -14.67
N GLY A 28 0.34 -29.75 -14.84
CA GLY A 28 -0.53 -28.62 -15.21
C GLY A 28 -0.53 -27.52 -14.15
N SER A 29 -0.56 -27.90 -12.87
CA SER A 29 -0.42 -26.98 -11.74
C SER A 29 0.94 -26.29 -11.73
N MET A 30 2.04 -27.04 -11.87
CA MET A 30 3.40 -26.49 -11.90
C MET A 30 3.60 -25.48 -13.05
N THR A 31 3.09 -25.79 -14.24
CA THR A 31 3.13 -24.88 -15.39
C THR A 31 2.25 -23.63 -15.16
N ALA A 32 1.07 -23.79 -14.54
CA ALA A 32 0.20 -22.67 -14.20
C ALA A 32 0.85 -21.71 -13.18
N ILE A 33 1.48 -22.26 -12.14
CA ILE A 33 2.22 -21.46 -11.16
C ILE A 33 3.36 -20.72 -11.85
N LYS A 34 4.20 -21.42 -12.63
CA LYS A 34 5.40 -20.84 -13.24
C LYS A 34 5.09 -19.72 -14.23
N THR A 35 3.97 -19.82 -14.96
CA THR A 35 3.60 -18.83 -15.97
C THR A 35 2.80 -17.65 -15.40
N ARG A 36 2.00 -17.86 -14.36
CA ARG A 36 1.02 -16.87 -13.89
C ARG A 36 1.37 -16.23 -12.55
N ALA A 37 2.04 -16.93 -11.64
CA ALA A 37 2.48 -16.37 -10.37
C ALA A 37 3.44 -15.17 -10.54
N PRO A 38 4.45 -15.19 -11.44
CA PRO A 38 5.30 -14.02 -11.63
C PRO A 38 4.58 -12.85 -12.30
N GLN A 39 3.60 -13.11 -13.19
CA GLN A 39 2.78 -12.04 -13.78
C GLN A 39 2.00 -11.29 -12.71
N LEU A 40 1.30 -12.03 -11.83
CA LEU A 40 0.54 -11.41 -10.75
C LEU A 40 1.46 -10.72 -9.74
N GLY A 41 2.59 -11.35 -9.38
CA GLY A 41 3.61 -10.76 -8.52
C GLY A 41 4.16 -9.44 -9.06
N GLY A 42 4.47 -9.39 -10.36
CA GLY A 42 4.95 -8.20 -11.05
C GLY A 42 3.90 -7.08 -11.06
N SER A 43 2.64 -7.40 -11.35
CA SER A 43 1.55 -6.41 -11.29
C SER A 43 1.39 -5.80 -9.89
N PHE A 44 1.47 -6.62 -8.84
CA PHE A 44 1.43 -6.11 -7.45
C PHE A 44 2.65 -5.27 -7.09
N ALA A 45 3.84 -5.63 -7.58
CA ALA A 45 5.05 -4.85 -7.34
C ALA A 45 4.97 -3.47 -7.99
N VAL A 46 4.52 -3.40 -9.25
CA VAL A 46 4.36 -2.12 -9.97
C VAL A 46 3.27 -1.27 -9.32
N TRP A 47 2.13 -1.86 -8.97
CA TRP A 47 1.05 -1.14 -8.29
C TRP A 47 1.49 -0.58 -6.94
N GLY A 48 2.11 -1.41 -6.09
CA GLY A 48 2.58 -0.98 -4.78
C GLY A 48 3.71 0.04 -4.84
N GLY A 49 4.69 -0.16 -5.74
CA GLY A 49 5.80 0.77 -5.90
C GLY A 49 5.34 2.14 -6.41
N LEU A 50 4.40 2.17 -7.36
CA LEU A 50 3.85 3.42 -7.87
C LEU A 50 3.01 4.14 -6.81
N PHE A 51 2.18 3.40 -6.07
CA PHE A 51 1.42 3.94 -4.95
C PHE A 51 2.34 4.60 -3.91
N SER A 52 3.38 3.90 -3.46
CA SER A 52 4.34 4.44 -2.48
C SER A 52 5.08 5.66 -3.01
N MET A 53 5.53 5.66 -4.27
CA MET A 53 6.21 6.83 -4.84
C MET A 53 5.30 8.06 -4.86
N ILE A 54 4.03 7.88 -5.24
CA ILE A 54 3.07 8.98 -5.32
C ILE A 54 2.73 9.47 -3.91
N ASP A 55 2.47 8.57 -2.97
CA ASP A 55 2.12 8.92 -1.61
C ASP A 55 3.26 9.69 -0.91
N CYS A 56 4.50 9.18 -0.98
CA CYS A 56 5.66 9.88 -0.44
C CYS A 56 5.89 11.24 -1.12
N SER A 57 5.62 11.36 -2.42
CA SER A 57 5.72 12.64 -3.13
C SER A 57 4.66 13.64 -2.67
N LEU A 58 3.44 13.21 -2.40
CA LEU A 58 2.36 14.07 -1.88
C LEU A 58 2.65 14.54 -0.47
N VAL A 59 3.13 13.66 0.41
CA VAL A 59 3.55 14.01 1.77
C VAL A 59 4.70 15.02 1.73
N LYS A 60 5.69 14.82 0.84
CA LYS A 60 6.81 15.76 0.69
C LYS A 60 6.39 17.14 0.19
N VAL A 61 5.40 17.23 -0.70
CA VAL A 61 4.91 18.50 -1.24
C VAL A 61 3.98 19.22 -0.26
N ARG A 62 3.12 18.49 0.45
CA ARG A 62 2.08 19.09 1.31
C ARG A 62 2.49 19.20 2.78
N GLY A 63 3.50 18.46 3.21
CA GLY A 63 3.98 18.43 4.60
C GLY A 63 2.95 17.93 5.61
N LYS A 64 1.88 17.27 5.16
CA LYS A 64 0.81 16.73 5.99
C LYS A 64 0.44 15.33 5.51
N GLU A 65 0.21 14.42 6.46
CA GLU A 65 -0.32 13.09 6.20
C GLU A 65 -1.83 13.10 6.48
N ASP A 66 -2.60 13.38 5.43
CA ASP A 66 -4.06 13.35 5.48
C ASP A 66 -4.57 12.11 4.72
N PRO A 67 -5.73 11.51 5.11
CA PRO A 67 -6.36 10.40 4.38
C PRO A 67 -6.62 10.70 2.89
N TRP A 68 -6.68 11.98 2.54
CA TRP A 68 -6.80 12.44 1.17
C TRP A 68 -5.57 12.12 0.30
N ASN A 69 -4.38 12.01 0.90
CA ASN A 69 -3.16 11.63 0.19
C ASN A 69 -3.27 10.19 -0.31
N SER A 70 -3.66 9.24 0.56
CA SER A 70 -3.91 7.84 0.19
C SER A 70 -4.96 7.71 -0.91
N ILE A 71 -6.09 8.42 -0.81
CA ILE A 71 -7.16 8.37 -1.82
C ILE A 71 -6.66 8.89 -3.17
N THR A 72 -5.98 10.03 -3.16
CA THR A 72 -5.47 10.67 -4.38
C THR A 72 -4.33 9.85 -5.00
N SER A 73 -3.45 9.27 -4.18
CA SER A 73 -2.37 8.41 -4.64
C SER A 73 -2.90 7.11 -5.24
N GLY A 74 -3.98 6.53 -4.70
CA GLY A 74 -4.71 5.41 -5.32
C GLY A 74 -5.32 5.76 -6.68
N ALA A 75 -5.99 6.91 -6.76
CA ALA A 75 -6.57 7.40 -8.01
C ALA A 75 -5.49 7.65 -9.07
N MET A 76 -4.39 8.32 -8.71
CA MET A 76 -3.27 8.56 -9.61
C MET A 76 -2.56 7.27 -10.05
N THR A 77 -2.33 6.34 -9.12
CA THR A 77 -1.77 5.02 -9.42
C THR A 77 -2.65 4.29 -10.44
N GLY A 78 -3.97 4.28 -10.22
CA GLY A 78 -4.94 3.70 -11.15
C GLY A 78 -4.89 4.36 -12.53
N ALA A 79 -4.88 5.69 -12.58
CA ALA A 79 -4.82 6.46 -13.82
C ALA A 79 -3.56 6.13 -14.63
N ILE A 80 -2.39 6.15 -13.99
CA ILE A 80 -1.09 5.93 -14.63
C ILE A 80 -1.00 4.51 -15.21
N LEU A 81 -1.50 3.50 -14.48
CA LEU A 81 -1.48 2.12 -14.96
C LEU A 81 -2.39 1.89 -16.18
N ALA A 82 -3.46 2.66 -16.31
CA ALA A 82 -4.36 2.60 -17.45
C ALA A 82 -4.04 3.61 -18.55
N ALA A 83 -2.99 4.42 -18.41
CA ALA A 83 -2.63 5.47 -19.37
C ALA A 83 -2.50 4.96 -20.80
N ARG A 84 -1.93 3.76 -20.96
CA ARG A 84 -1.76 3.12 -22.28
C ARG A 84 -3.06 2.63 -22.93
N ASN A 85 -4.15 2.51 -22.16
CA ASN A 85 -5.44 2.01 -22.64
C ASN A 85 -6.39 3.15 -23.06
N GLY A 86 -5.91 4.41 -23.02
CA GLY A 86 -6.64 5.60 -23.43
C GLY A 86 -7.36 6.34 -22.29
N PRO A 87 -7.88 7.56 -22.55
CA PRO A 87 -8.38 8.46 -21.50
C PRO A 87 -9.56 7.91 -20.71
N MET A 88 -10.48 7.20 -21.37
CA MET A 88 -11.63 6.59 -20.69
C MET A 88 -11.22 5.48 -19.71
N ALA A 89 -10.21 4.70 -20.08
CA ALA A 89 -9.66 3.68 -19.18
C ALA A 89 -8.95 4.31 -17.98
N MET A 90 -8.25 5.45 -18.18
CA MET A 90 -7.62 6.22 -17.09
C MET A 90 -8.64 6.73 -16.07
N VAL A 91 -9.75 7.31 -16.53
CA VAL A 91 -10.78 7.82 -15.63
C VAL A 91 -11.45 6.66 -14.87
N GLY A 92 -11.78 5.56 -15.57
CA GLY A 92 -12.37 4.38 -14.95
C GLY A 92 -11.46 3.75 -13.89
N SER A 93 -10.16 3.61 -14.19
CA SER A 93 -9.21 3.04 -13.23
C SER A 93 -8.90 3.99 -12.08
N ALA A 94 -8.85 5.30 -12.31
CA ALA A 94 -8.67 6.30 -11.27
C ALA A 94 -9.87 6.30 -10.30
N ALA A 95 -11.10 6.25 -10.83
CA ALA A 95 -12.31 6.19 -10.02
C ALA A 95 -12.32 4.93 -9.15
N MET A 96 -12.01 3.75 -9.72
CA MET A 96 -11.93 2.51 -8.96
C MET A 96 -10.82 2.56 -7.90
N GLY A 97 -9.63 3.04 -8.25
CA GLY A 97 -8.49 3.13 -7.33
C GLY A 97 -8.75 4.08 -6.16
N GLY A 98 -9.31 5.27 -6.44
CA GLY A 98 -9.71 6.23 -5.41
C GLY A 98 -10.84 5.71 -4.53
N PHE A 99 -11.85 5.07 -5.11
CA PHE A 99 -12.97 4.49 -4.35
C PHE A 99 -12.51 3.39 -3.39
N LEU A 100 -11.66 2.47 -3.85
CA LEU A 100 -11.16 1.39 -3.00
C LEU A 100 -10.35 1.90 -1.81
N LEU A 101 -9.45 2.87 -2.02
CA LEU A 101 -8.68 3.44 -0.92
C LEU A 101 -9.52 4.36 -0.02
N ALA A 102 -10.55 5.03 -0.56
CA ALA A 102 -11.51 5.77 0.26
C ALA A 102 -12.25 4.85 1.24
N LEU A 103 -12.62 3.63 0.80
CA LEU A 103 -13.20 2.63 1.69
C LEU A 103 -12.20 2.09 2.71
N ILE A 104 -10.95 1.87 2.31
CA ILE A 104 -9.91 1.34 3.21
C ILE A 104 -9.61 2.37 4.31
N GLU A 105 -9.30 3.61 3.95
CA GLU A 105 -9.03 4.69 4.90
C GLU A 105 -10.28 5.04 5.72
N GLY A 106 -11.45 5.11 5.07
CA GLY A 106 -12.73 5.38 5.74
C GLY A 106 -13.07 4.31 6.78
N SER A 107 -12.83 3.03 6.48
CA SER A 107 -13.01 1.93 7.44
C SER A 107 -11.94 1.95 8.54
N GLY A 108 -10.70 2.34 8.24
CA GLY A 108 -9.64 2.52 9.24
C GLY A 108 -9.97 3.60 10.28
N ILE A 109 -10.50 4.73 9.83
CA ILE A 109 -10.98 5.80 10.72
C ILE A 109 -12.16 5.31 11.56
N LEU A 110 -13.11 4.59 10.95
CA LEU A 110 -14.28 4.08 11.64
C LEU A 110 -13.91 3.04 12.71
N LEU A 111 -13.03 2.09 12.38
CA LEU A 111 -12.53 1.08 13.32
C LEU A 111 -11.75 1.71 14.47
N THR A 112 -10.89 2.70 14.17
CA THR A 112 -10.16 3.45 15.20
C THR A 112 -11.12 4.17 16.13
N ARG A 113 -12.19 4.79 15.60
CA ARG A 113 -13.22 5.44 16.42
C ARG A 113 -14.00 4.45 17.27
N PHE A 114 -14.43 3.31 16.73
CA PHE A 114 -15.09 2.28 17.52
C PHE A 114 -14.17 1.70 18.60
N ALA A 115 -12.90 1.42 18.29
CA ALA A 115 -11.92 0.96 19.27
C ALA A 115 -11.71 2.00 20.40
N SER A 116 -11.61 3.29 20.06
CA SER A 116 -11.51 4.37 21.06
C SER A 116 -12.78 4.56 21.90
N SER A 117 -13.94 4.14 21.40
CA SER A 117 -15.19 4.16 22.18
C SER A 117 -15.33 2.96 23.13
N GLN A 118 -14.64 1.86 22.83
CA GLN A 118 -14.61 0.64 23.65
C GLN A 118 -13.55 0.72 24.76
N PHE A 119 -12.47 1.47 24.52
CA PHE A 119 -11.50 1.86 25.54
C PHE A 119 -11.51 3.38 25.67
N PRO A 120 -12.29 3.97 26.60
CA PRO A 120 -12.01 5.33 27.03
C PRO A 120 -10.56 5.31 27.49
N THR A 121 -9.68 5.98 26.75
CA THR A 121 -8.33 6.23 27.23
C THR A 121 -8.48 6.83 28.62
N GLY A 122 -8.11 6.03 29.63
CA GLY A 122 -7.88 6.50 30.99
C GLY A 122 -6.95 7.71 30.96
N PRO A 123 -6.95 8.51 32.03
CA PRO A 123 -6.52 9.90 32.03
C PRO A 123 -5.21 10.08 31.26
N GLN A 124 -5.23 11.09 30.39
CA GLN A 124 -4.05 11.71 29.80
C GLN A 124 -2.98 11.78 30.89
N PHE A 125 -1.94 10.95 30.78
CA PHE A 125 -0.74 11.21 31.57
C PHE A 125 -0.33 12.62 31.21
N ALA A 126 -0.30 13.42 32.26
CA ALA A 126 -0.17 14.85 32.28
C ALA A 126 0.71 15.39 31.14
N GLU A 127 0.22 16.46 30.54
CA GLU A 127 1.03 17.61 30.21
C GLU A 127 2.03 17.86 31.37
N GLU A 128 3.23 17.26 31.29
CA GLU A 128 4.34 17.69 32.12
C GLU A 128 4.77 19.05 31.54
N PRO A 129 4.74 20.11 32.35
CA PRO A 129 4.89 21.47 31.85
C PRO A 129 6.26 21.62 31.21
N ALA A 130 6.31 22.35 30.10
CA ALA A 130 7.52 22.62 29.34
C ALA A 130 8.77 22.82 30.24
N PRO A 131 9.83 22.02 30.10
CA PRO A 131 11.13 22.44 30.59
C PRO A 131 11.63 23.60 29.72
N ALA A 132 12.10 24.63 30.42
CA ALA A 132 12.66 25.89 29.93
C ALA A 132 13.72 25.72 28.81
N PRO A 133 14.05 26.78 28.04
CA PRO A 133 14.73 26.68 26.76
C PRO A 133 16.16 26.13 26.91
N MET A 134 16.47 25.06 26.17
CA MET A 134 17.86 24.60 26.05
C MET A 134 18.66 25.60 25.21
N PRO A 135 19.87 25.99 25.64
CA PRO A 135 20.72 26.91 24.89
C PRO A 135 21.13 26.27 23.56
N SER A 136 20.98 27.02 22.48
CA SER A 136 21.44 26.64 21.14
C SER A 136 22.95 26.39 21.16
N GLN A 137 23.37 25.13 21.12
CA GLN A 137 24.75 24.77 20.85
C GLN A 137 24.97 24.90 19.33
N SER A 138 25.70 25.95 18.95
CA SER A 138 26.07 26.30 17.59
C SER A 138 26.83 25.14 16.93
N PHE A 139 26.39 24.76 15.74
CA PHE A 139 27.02 23.75 14.88
C PHE A 139 28.31 24.34 14.27
N GLY A 140 29.33 24.56 15.11
CA GLY A 140 30.58 25.25 14.73
C GLY A 140 31.87 24.60 15.25
N ASP A 141 31.84 23.82 16.33
CA ASP A 141 33.07 23.45 17.05
C ASP A 141 33.71 22.10 16.67
N TYR A 142 33.13 21.29 15.76
CA TYR A 142 33.69 19.98 15.40
C TYR A 142 34.90 20.00 14.44
N ARG A 143 35.52 21.17 14.22
CA ARG A 143 36.63 21.33 13.25
C ARG A 143 38.00 21.67 13.87
N GLN A 144 38.13 21.84 15.20
CA GLN A 144 39.34 22.49 15.73
C GLN A 144 40.38 21.63 16.48
N TYR A 145 40.14 20.38 16.89
CA TYR A 145 41.19 19.58 17.56
C TYR A 145 40.92 18.09 17.26
N GLN A 146 41.72 17.33 16.52
CA GLN A 146 43.15 17.00 16.68
C GLN A 146 43.47 16.44 18.06
#